data_AF-A0A1V5VEV0-F1
#
_entry.id   AF-A0A1V5VEV0-F1
#
_cell.length_a   1.000
_cell.length_b   1.000
_cell.length_c   1.000
_cell.angle_alpha   90.00
_cell.angle_beta   90.00
_cell.angle_gamma   90.00
#
_symmetry.space_group_name_H-M   'P 1'
#
loop_
_entity.id
_entity.type
_entity.pdbx_description
1 polymer ?
#
loop_
_entity_poly.entity_id
_entity_poly.type
_entity_poly.pdbx_seq_one_letter_code
_entity_poly.pdbx_strand_id
1 'polypeptide(L)'
;MKKSSSSKIKRRVKIEAKKDLGRLVCELSGVNITLWHEEDKARLPDKDIVFQAKRNIDKLNQKRNDLIELIDETVLEALRYGRNSRKHNR
;
A
#
# COMPACT_ATOMS: atom_id res chain seq x y z
N MET A 1 -25.60 19.66 26.08
CA MET A 1 -25.54 18.72 24.92
C MET A 1 -24.41 19.12 23.96
N LYS A 2 -23.21 18.50 24.01
CA LYS A 2 -22.10 18.78 23.05
C LYS A 2 -21.27 17.53 22.65
N LYS A 3 -21.82 16.32 22.70
CA LYS A 3 -21.08 15.07 22.38
C LYS A 3 -21.16 14.60 20.91
N SER A 4 -21.92 15.29 20.04
CA SER A 4 -22.27 14.79 18.69
C SER A 4 -21.23 15.11 17.58
N SER A 5 -20.50 16.24 17.65
CA SER A 5 -19.51 16.60 16.61
C SER A 5 -18.22 15.77 16.64
N SER A 6 -17.74 15.38 17.83
CA SER A 6 -16.48 14.64 17.97
C SER A 6 -16.58 13.20 17.45
N SER A 7 -17.76 12.57 17.55
CA SER A 7 -17.96 11.20 17.05
C SER A 7 -18.06 11.13 15.53
N LYS A 8 -18.62 12.16 14.87
CA LYS A 8 -18.67 12.26 13.40
C LYS A 8 -17.29 12.46 12.79
N ILE A 9 -16.45 13.33 13.39
CA ILE A 9 -15.07 13.57 12.93
C ILE A 9 -14.25 12.29 13.04
N LYS A 10 -14.31 11.59 14.19
CA LYS A 10 -13.60 10.32 14.39
C LYS A 10 -14.04 9.23 13.41
N ARG A 11 -15.32 9.17 13.02
CA ARG A 11 -15.81 8.24 12.00
C ARG A 11 -15.33 8.59 10.60
N ARG A 12 -15.28 9.88 10.24
CA ARG A 12 -14.80 10.35 8.93
C ARG A 12 -13.33 10.03 8.70
N VAL A 13 -12.46 10.34 9.68
CA VAL A 13 -11.03 10.00 9.65
C VAL A 13 -10.82 8.50 9.49
N LYS A 14 -11.63 7.67 10.17
CA LYS A 14 -11.57 6.20 10.06
C LYS A 14 -12.00 5.67 8.69
N ILE A 15 -12.89 6.37 7.99
CA ILE A 15 -13.38 6.00 6.65
C ILE A 15 -12.37 6.41 5.58
N GLU A 16 -11.73 7.58 5.72
CA GLU A 16 -10.69 8.03 4.79
C GLU A 16 -9.42 7.18 4.90
N ALA A 17 -8.94 6.89 6.11
CA ALA A 17 -7.81 5.97 6.31
C ALA A 17 -8.09 4.54 5.80
N LYS A 18 -9.35 4.07 5.89
CA LYS A 18 -9.75 2.77 5.31
C LYS A 18 -9.83 2.78 3.79
N LYS A 19 -10.27 3.89 3.19
CA LYS A 19 -10.27 4.07 1.73
C LYS A 19 -8.85 4.10 1.18
N ASP A 20 -7.90 4.57 1.98
CA ASP A 20 -6.50 4.65 1.60
C ASP A 20 -5.84 3.26 1.52
N LEU A 21 -6.00 2.41 2.54
CA LEU A 21 -5.37 1.09 2.55
C LEU A 21 -5.85 0.17 1.41
N GLY A 22 -7.16 0.13 1.14
CA GLY A 22 -7.71 -0.70 0.06
C GLY A 22 -7.19 -0.29 -1.32
N ARG A 23 -6.99 1.02 -1.53
CA ARG A 23 -6.41 1.56 -2.76
C ARG A 23 -4.94 1.16 -2.90
N LEU A 24 -4.15 1.26 -1.84
CA LEU A 24 -2.74 0.88 -1.84
C LEU A 24 -2.56 -0.61 -2.16
N VAL A 25 -3.37 -1.49 -1.55
CA VAL A 25 -3.33 -2.94 -1.83
C VAL A 25 -3.74 -3.24 -3.28
N CYS A 26 -4.74 -2.54 -3.81
CA CYS A 26 -5.13 -2.67 -5.21
C CYS A 26 -4.00 -2.25 -6.16
N GLU A 27 -3.32 -1.14 -5.87
CA GLU A 27 -2.19 -0.68 -6.67
C GLU A 27 -1.01 -1.67 -6.61
N LEU A 28 -0.66 -2.15 -5.41
CA LEU A 28 0.36 -3.17 -5.20
C LEU A 28 0.05 -4.44 -6.02
N SER A 29 -1.21 -4.87 -6.03
CA SER A 29 -1.64 -6.04 -6.80
C SER A 29 -1.43 -5.83 -8.31
N GLY A 30 -1.77 -4.64 -8.83
CA GLY A 30 -1.54 -4.31 -10.24
C GLY A 30 -0.05 -4.23 -10.62
N VAL A 31 0.78 -3.69 -9.72
CA VAL A 31 2.24 -3.67 -9.90
C VAL A 31 2.79 -5.09 -9.91
N ASN A 32 2.34 -5.98 -9.02
CA ASN A 32 2.75 -7.38 -8.98
C ASN A 32 2.38 -8.14 -10.25
N ILE A 33 1.17 -7.95 -10.78
CA ILE A 33 0.75 -8.55 -12.05
C ILE A 33 1.67 -8.09 -13.19
N THR A 34 1.98 -6.79 -13.26
CA THR A 34 2.86 -6.24 -14.29
C THR A 34 4.28 -6.78 -14.16
N LEU A 35 4.81 -6.84 -12.93
CA LEU A 35 6.13 -7.40 -12.63
C LEU A 35 6.23 -8.85 -13.10
N TRP A 36 5.21 -9.67 -12.81
CA TRP A 36 5.20 -11.08 -13.21
C TRP A 36 5.29 -11.26 -14.74
N HIS A 37 4.60 -10.41 -15.51
CA HIS A 37 4.72 -10.43 -16.98
C HIS A 37 6.11 -10.01 -17.48
N GLU A 38 6.77 -9.04 -16.84
CA GLU A 38 8.15 -8.68 -17.21
C GLU A 38 9.14 -9.79 -16.83
N GLU A 39 8.95 -10.45 -15.69
CA GLU A 39 9.72 -11.64 -15.32
C GLU A 39 9.55 -12.78 -16.33
N ASP A 40 8.36 -12.94 -16.91
CA ASP A 40 8.13 -13.92 -17.96
C ASP A 40 8.89 -13.59 -19.24
N LYS A 41 8.88 -12.33 -19.66
CA LYS A 41 9.71 -11.85 -20.79
C LYS A 41 11.21 -12.08 -20.54
N ALA A 42 11.66 -11.94 -19.29
CA ALA A 42 13.05 -12.17 -18.91
C ALA A 42 13.48 -13.65 -18.95
N ARG A 43 12.56 -14.59 -19.15
CA ARG A 43 12.84 -16.03 -19.35
C ARG A 43 12.95 -16.42 -20.83
N LEU A 44 12.65 -15.50 -21.75
CA LEU A 44 12.78 -15.74 -23.18
C LEU A 44 14.27 -15.84 -23.59
N PRO A 45 14.61 -16.55 -24.66
CA PRO A 45 16.00 -16.68 -25.12
C PRO A 45 16.52 -15.45 -25.87
N ASP A 46 15.66 -14.46 -26.15
CA ASP A 46 16.02 -13.24 -26.87
C ASP A 46 16.71 -12.23 -25.95
N LYS A 47 17.97 -11.90 -26.28
CA LYS A 47 18.84 -11.06 -25.45
C LYS A 47 18.31 -9.63 -25.29
N ASP A 48 17.73 -9.05 -26.34
CA ASP A 48 17.27 -7.65 -26.32
C ASP A 48 15.98 -7.54 -25.50
N ILE A 49 15.09 -8.52 -25.65
CA ILE A 49 13.88 -8.64 -24.82
C ILE A 49 14.26 -8.81 -23.35
N VAL A 50 15.19 -9.72 -23.04
CA VAL A 50 15.64 -9.96 -21.66
C VAL A 50 16.29 -8.71 -21.05
N PHE A 51 17.10 -7.98 -21.81
CA PHE A 51 17.73 -6.75 -21.32
C PHE A 51 16.68 -5.70 -20.93
N GLN A 52 15.69 -5.47 -21.80
CA GLN A 52 14.62 -4.51 -21.54
C GLN A 52 13.72 -4.96 -20.38
N ALA A 53 13.39 -6.25 -20.33
CA ALA A 53 12.60 -6.84 -19.26
C ALA A 53 13.27 -6.64 -17.89
N LYS A 54 14.58 -6.92 -17.78
CA LYS A 54 15.34 -6.69 -16.53
C LYS A 54 15.29 -5.23 -16.07
N ARG A 55 15.46 -4.28 -16.99
CA ARG A 55 15.34 -2.83 -16.68
C ARG A 55 13.95 -2.46 -16.16
N ASN A 56 12.90 -3.09 -16.68
CA ASN A 56 11.53 -2.87 -16.22
C ASN A 56 11.28 -3.54 -14.86
N ILE A 57 11.78 -4.77 -14.67
CA ILE A 57 11.73 -5.52 -13.42
C ILE A 57 12.35 -4.70 -12.28
N ASP A 58 13.52 -4.09 -12.49
CA ASP A 58 14.18 -3.28 -11.46
C ASP A 58 13.27 -2.13 -10.99
N LYS A 59 12.65 -1.40 -11.93
CA LYS A 59 11.73 -0.29 -11.62
C LYS A 59 10.45 -0.78 -10.93
N LEU A 60 9.89 -1.88 -11.39
CA LEU A 60 8.65 -2.44 -10.83
C LEU A 60 8.88 -3.05 -9.45
N ASN A 61 10.04 -3.67 -9.21
CA ASN A 61 10.44 -4.15 -7.90
C ASN A 61 10.61 -3.00 -6.91
N GLN A 62 11.24 -1.89 -7.34
CA GLN A 62 11.33 -0.69 -6.49
C GLN A 62 9.95 -0.18 -6.13
N LYS A 63 9.09 0.04 -7.14
CA LYS A 63 7.71 0.51 -6.92
C LYS A 63 6.91 -0.42 -6.00
N ARG A 64 7.07 -1.74 -6.16
CA ARG A 64 6.42 -2.73 -5.30
C ARG A 64 6.86 -2.56 -3.85
N ASN A 65 8.16 -2.43 -3.61
CA ASN A 65 8.70 -2.26 -2.27
C ASN A 65 8.23 -0.94 -1.64
N ASP A 66 8.27 0.16 -2.40
CA ASP A 66 7.77 1.47 -1.93
C ASP A 66 6.29 1.40 -1.49
N LEU A 67 5.45 0.66 -2.24
CA LEU A 67 4.05 0.45 -1.89
C LEU A 67 3.86 -0.41 -0.64
N ILE A 68 4.70 -1.44 -0.46
CA ILE A 68 4.67 -2.29 0.75
C ILE A 68 5.06 -1.44 1.97
N GLU A 69 6.11 -0.64 1.88
CA GLU A 69 6.55 0.25 2.95
C GLU A 69 5.43 1.25 3.34
N LEU A 70 4.78 1.86 2.34
CA LEU A 70 3.66 2.78 2.59
C LEU A 70 2.44 2.08 3.23
N ILE A 71 2.15 0.84 2.83
CA ILE A 71 1.10 0.02 3.47
C ILE A 71 1.46 -0.26 4.93
N ASP A 72 2.70 -0.65 5.19
CA ASP A 72 3.19 -0.93 6.55
C ASP A 72 3.09 0.32 7.44
N GLU A 73 3.52 1.48 6.94
CA GLU A 73 3.37 2.77 7.63
C GLU A 73 1.92 3.08 7.97
N THR A 74 1.02 2.92 6.99
CA THR A 74 -0.42 3.17 7.13
C THR A 74 -1.04 2.27 8.21
N VAL A 75 -0.70 0.98 8.20
CA VAL A 75 -1.20 0.01 9.18
C VAL A 75 -0.64 0.30 10.57
N LEU A 76 0.66 0.59 10.68
CA LEU A 76 1.29 0.91 11.95
C LEU A 76 0.70 2.18 12.57
N GLU A 77 0.42 3.20 11.76
CA GLU A 77 -0.25 4.42 12.22
C GLU A 77 -1.65 4.13 12.78
N ALA A 78 -2.46 3.36 12.06
CA ALA A 78 -3.78 2.96 12.52
C ALA A 78 -3.73 2.20 13.87
N LEU A 79 -2.73 1.33 14.06
CA LEU A 79 -2.52 0.59 15.31
C LEU A 79 -2.07 1.50 16.45
N ARG A 80 -1.23 2.52 16.19
CA ARG A 80 -0.81 3.52 17.18
C ARG A 80 -2.00 4.34 17.68
N TYR A 81 -2.86 4.85 16.79
CA TYR A 81 -4.08 5.56 17.19
C TYR A 81 -5.03 4.69 18.02
N GLY A 82 -5.18 3.41 17.65
CA GLY A 82 -5.99 2.45 18.40
C GLY A 82 -5.46 2.12 19.79
N ARG A 83 -4.14 2.24 20.03
CA ARG A 83 -3.52 2.09 21.36
C ARG A 83 -3.66 3.34 22.23
N ASN A 84 -3.44 4.53 21.67
CA ASN A 84 -3.52 5.79 22.42
C ASN A 84 -4.95 6.10 22.90
N SER A 85 -5.95 5.74 22.09
CA SER A 85 -7.37 5.85 22.47
C SER A 85 -7.76 4.97 23.66
N ARG A 86 -7.04 3.88 23.92
CA ARG A 86 -7.27 2.99 25.08
C ARG A 86 -6.60 3.49 26.36
N LYS A 87 -5.48 4.20 26.26
CA LYS A 87 -4.77 4.77 27.42
C LYS A 87 -5.47 5.99 28.01
N HIS A 88 -6.13 6.81 27.19
CA HIS A 88 -6.88 8.00 27.64
C HIS A 88 -8.25 7.69 28.28
N ASN A 89 -8.68 6.44 28.26
CA ASN A 89 -10.00 6.00 28.73
C ASN A 89 -9.89 5.10 29.97
N ARG A 90 -8.71 5.09 30.62
CA ARG A 90 -8.43 4.48 31.91
C ARG A 90 -8.14 5.58 32.93
#